data_AF-A0A2T5LP32-F1
#
_entry.id   AF-A0A2T5LP32-F1
#
_cell.length_a   1.000
_cell.length_b   1.000
_cell.length_c   1.000
_cell.angle_alpha   90.00
_cell.angle_beta   90.00
_cell.angle_gamma   90.00
#
_symmetry.space_group_name_H-M   'P 1'
#
loop_
_entity.id
_entity.type
_entity.pdbx_description
1 polymer ?
#
loop_
_entity_poly.entity_id
_entity_poly.type
_entity_poly.pdbx_seq_one_letter_code
_entity_poly.pdbx_strand_id
1 'polypeptide(L)'
;MPASSTDFPVMMYLAAVLVSLLAMGTSTNALAVCDRDNNQGQDDDPNNESGQNRICPGLRTTDNGCIRFTRGFDVTGVTTEVDLTFPQIQTECDCIQECINRLGTCANYVWKFSTPESVQSGHRTCTLYSDFNLPADVTLAFDVNGSMNIQTLSPDNNPQRGGLVPQAFKDSNLSTEADHDAVSGPVWALADGSVQC
;
A
#
# COMPACT_ATOMS: atom_id res chain seq x y z
N MET A 1 6.54 -7.31 68.84
CA MET A 1 6.74 -6.91 67.43
C MET A 1 6.89 -8.17 66.60
N PRO A 2 5.78 -8.60 66.00
CA PRO A 2 5.72 -8.69 64.54
C PRO A 2 4.61 -7.76 64.02
N ALA A 3 4.88 -7.03 62.94
CA ALA A 3 3.93 -6.16 62.25
C ALA A 3 3.33 -6.95 61.06
N SER A 4 2.00 -7.03 60.97
CA SER A 4 1.15 -6.27 60.01
C SER A 4 1.18 -6.88 58.61
N SER A 5 0.09 -7.20 57.92
CA SER A 5 -1.33 -6.88 58.10
C SER A 5 -2.12 -7.67 57.05
N THR A 6 -3.12 -8.43 57.47
CA THR A 6 -4.21 -8.92 56.63
C THR A 6 -5.48 -8.27 57.13
N ASP A 7 -6.01 -7.29 56.40
CA ASP A 7 -7.37 -6.78 56.60
C ASP A 7 -7.88 -6.23 55.27
N PHE A 8 -8.82 -6.96 54.66
CA PHE A 8 -9.69 -6.49 53.57
C PHE A 8 -11.12 -6.43 54.11
N PRO A 9 -11.74 -5.24 54.23
CA PRO A 9 -13.19 -5.16 54.35
C PRO A 9 -13.81 -4.97 52.95
N VAL A 10 -14.60 -5.95 52.55
CA VAL A 10 -15.53 -5.85 51.41
C VAL A 10 -16.69 -4.95 51.84
N MET A 11 -16.69 -3.70 51.39
CA MET A 11 -17.76 -2.74 51.64
C MET A 11 -18.65 -2.62 50.39
N MET A 12 -19.85 -3.18 50.56
CA MET A 12 -21.08 -3.05 49.79
C MET A 12 -21.32 -1.65 49.19
N TYR A 13 -21.49 -1.54 47.86
CA TYR A 13 -22.05 -0.36 47.20
C TYR A 13 -23.33 -0.72 46.44
N LEU A 14 -24.45 -0.25 47.00
CA LEU A 14 -25.75 -0.11 46.34
C LEU A 14 -25.76 1.24 45.61
N ALA A 15 -25.99 1.24 44.30
CA ALA A 15 -26.54 2.41 43.60
C ALA A 15 -27.36 1.93 42.39
N ALA A 16 -28.67 2.01 42.53
CA ALA A 16 -29.63 1.86 41.43
C ALA A 16 -29.91 3.24 40.84
N VAL A 17 -29.79 3.39 39.51
CA VAL A 17 -30.48 4.45 38.75
C VAL A 17 -30.96 3.86 37.42
N LEU A 18 -32.27 3.71 37.29
CA LEU A 18 -32.98 3.57 36.02
C LEU A 18 -33.15 4.96 35.40
N VAL A 19 -32.86 5.11 34.10
CA VAL A 19 -33.50 6.13 33.26
C VAL A 19 -33.93 5.47 31.95
N SER A 20 -35.22 5.52 31.68
CA SER A 20 -35.89 4.98 30.51
C SER A 20 -35.88 5.97 29.34
N LEU A 21 -35.61 5.44 28.13
CA LEU A 21 -36.33 5.63 26.85
C LEU A 21 -36.99 7.01 26.51
N LEU A 22 -36.56 7.63 25.39
CA LEU A 22 -37.34 7.88 24.15
C LEU A 22 -36.88 9.15 23.37
N ALA A 23 -36.71 8.98 22.04
CA ALA A 23 -37.12 9.88 20.93
C ALA A 23 -36.12 9.78 19.75
N MET A 24 -36.44 9.05 18.67
CA MET A 24 -37.07 9.53 17.41
C MET A 24 -36.20 10.45 16.54
N GLY A 25 -35.67 9.86 15.44
CA GLY A 25 -35.60 10.36 14.05
C GLY A 25 -34.95 11.73 13.73
N THR A 26 -33.98 11.76 12.81
CA THR A 26 -34.20 11.92 11.35
C THR A 26 -32.88 12.07 10.58
N SER A 27 -32.85 11.40 9.42
CA SER A 27 -32.33 11.79 8.10
C SER A 27 -31.05 12.62 7.89
N THR A 28 -30.23 12.06 6.99
CA THR A 28 -29.39 12.69 5.95
C THR A 28 -28.19 13.54 6.38
N ASN A 29 -27.00 13.07 6.01
CA ASN A 29 -26.17 13.79 5.05
C ASN A 29 -25.32 12.80 4.24
N ALA A 30 -25.58 12.77 2.95
CA ALA A 30 -24.67 12.26 1.95
C ALA A 30 -23.38 13.10 1.97
N LEU A 31 -22.23 12.46 2.05
CA LEU A 31 -20.97 13.03 1.54
C LEU A 31 -20.61 12.25 0.28
N ALA A 32 -21.32 12.57 -0.80
CA ALA A 32 -20.77 12.42 -2.13
C ALA A 32 -19.88 13.65 -2.38
N VAL A 33 -18.57 13.46 -2.22
CA VAL A 33 -17.57 14.39 -2.74
C VAL A 33 -16.61 13.54 -3.56
N CYS A 34 -16.86 13.48 -4.88
CA CYS A 34 -15.79 13.33 -5.85
C CYS A 34 -15.82 14.63 -6.63
N ASP A 35 -14.91 15.50 -6.24
CA ASP A 35 -14.67 16.78 -6.89
C ASP A 35 -14.03 16.56 -8.27
N ARG A 36 -14.23 17.56 -9.09
CA ARG A 36 -14.14 17.58 -10.54
C ARG A 36 -12.74 18.01 -10.96
N ASP A 37 -11.92 17.08 -11.44
CA ASP A 37 -10.67 17.44 -12.12
C ASP A 37 -10.84 17.42 -13.64
N ASN A 38 -10.95 18.64 -14.19
CA ASN A 38 -10.72 18.93 -15.59
C ASN A 38 -9.24 18.66 -15.91
N ASN A 39 -8.92 17.52 -16.51
CA ASN A 39 -7.71 17.38 -17.31
C ASN A 39 -8.11 17.05 -18.74
N GLN A 40 -7.87 18.01 -19.63
CA GLN A 40 -7.99 17.86 -21.07
C GLN A 40 -6.93 16.87 -21.57
N GLY A 41 -7.33 15.62 -21.68
CA GLY A 41 -6.73 14.62 -22.56
C GLY A 41 -7.88 13.93 -23.28
N GLN A 42 -8.36 14.59 -24.33
CA GLN A 42 -9.48 14.11 -25.13
C GLN A 42 -8.97 13.10 -26.16
N ASP A 43 -9.08 11.82 -25.82
CA ASP A 43 -9.21 10.76 -26.81
C ASP A 43 -10.65 10.25 -26.73
N ASP A 44 -11.41 10.54 -27.78
CA ASP A 44 -12.80 10.11 -27.94
C ASP A 44 -12.87 8.59 -28.16
N ASP A 45 -13.23 7.81 -27.13
CA ASP A 45 -13.69 6.41 -27.30
C ASP A 45 -15.20 6.33 -26.92
N PRO A 46 -16.11 5.85 -27.81
CA PRO A 46 -17.55 5.93 -27.59
C PRO A 46 -18.10 4.93 -26.57
N ASN A 47 -17.25 4.12 -25.91
CA ASN A 47 -17.69 3.15 -24.92
C ASN A 47 -17.44 3.67 -23.50
N ASN A 48 -18.45 4.36 -22.98
CA ASN A 48 -18.64 4.58 -21.56
C ASN A 48 -18.74 3.23 -20.84
N GLU A 49 -17.59 2.67 -20.45
CA GLU A 49 -17.51 1.66 -19.42
C GLU A 49 -16.85 2.29 -18.19
N SER A 50 -17.48 2.08 -17.05
CA SER A 50 -17.06 2.43 -15.70
C SER A 50 -15.77 1.69 -15.25
N GLY A 51 -14.77 1.61 -16.12
CA GLY A 51 -13.50 0.91 -15.92
C GLY A 51 -12.39 1.86 -15.43
N GLN A 52 -11.50 1.35 -14.59
CA GLN A 52 -10.31 2.09 -14.17
C GLN A 52 -9.42 2.43 -15.38
N ASN A 53 -8.89 3.66 -15.44
CA ASN A 53 -8.01 4.10 -16.52
C ASN A 53 -6.78 3.20 -16.62
N ARG A 54 -6.54 2.60 -17.79
CA ARG A 54 -5.38 1.74 -18.05
C ARG A 54 -4.09 2.55 -18.15
N ILE A 55 -3.03 2.11 -17.48
CA ILE A 55 -1.66 2.62 -17.63
C ILE A 55 -0.78 1.61 -18.37
N CYS A 56 0.32 2.10 -18.95
CA CYS A 56 1.32 1.28 -19.63
C CYS A 56 0.73 0.34 -20.70
N PRO A 57 0.05 0.88 -21.73
CA PRO A 57 -0.50 0.07 -22.79
C PRO A 57 0.60 -0.73 -23.51
N GLY A 58 0.32 -2.00 -23.81
CA GLY A 58 1.26 -2.89 -24.50
C GLY A 58 2.06 -3.83 -23.58
N LEU A 59 1.92 -3.69 -22.26
CA LEU A 59 2.42 -4.71 -21.34
C LEU A 59 1.70 -6.04 -21.57
N ARG A 60 2.44 -7.15 -21.43
CA ARG A 60 1.94 -8.51 -21.63
C ARG A 60 1.10 -9.00 -20.43
N THR A 61 -0.04 -8.35 -20.23
CA THR A 61 -1.01 -8.64 -19.16
C THR A 61 -2.39 -8.89 -19.77
N THR A 62 -3.32 -9.40 -18.97
CA THR A 62 -4.69 -9.72 -19.41
C THR A 62 -5.41 -8.51 -20.00
N ASP A 63 -5.13 -7.31 -19.49
CA ASP A 63 -5.76 -6.06 -19.90
C ASP A 63 -4.89 -5.23 -20.88
N ASN A 64 -3.80 -5.81 -21.41
CA ASN A 64 -2.82 -5.15 -22.28
C ASN A 64 -2.26 -3.84 -21.67
N GLY A 65 -2.00 -3.88 -20.36
CA GLY A 65 -1.67 -2.75 -19.49
C GLY A 65 -2.13 -3.03 -18.05
N CYS A 66 -1.98 -2.06 -17.16
CA CYS A 66 -2.42 -2.17 -15.77
C CYS A 66 -3.65 -1.31 -15.51
N ILE A 67 -4.63 -1.87 -14.82
CA ILE A 67 -5.87 -1.20 -14.39
C ILE A 67 -6.00 -1.15 -12.86
N ARG A 68 -5.27 -2.00 -12.13
CA ARG A 68 -5.19 -2.07 -10.67
C ARG A 68 -3.92 -1.37 -10.19
N PHE A 69 -4.06 -0.11 -9.84
CA PHE A 69 -2.98 0.67 -9.23
C PHE A 69 -3.57 1.78 -8.36
N THR A 70 -2.72 2.38 -7.54
CA THR A 70 -3.01 3.61 -6.82
C THR A 70 -1.94 4.65 -7.12
N ARG A 71 -2.32 5.92 -7.09
CA ARG A 71 -1.42 7.05 -7.30
C ARG A 71 -1.17 7.80 -6.00
N GLY A 72 0.05 8.25 -5.80
CA GLY A 72 0.46 9.03 -4.64
C GLY A 72 0.71 8.26 -3.37
N PHE A 73 0.64 6.93 -3.39
CA PHE A 73 0.85 6.11 -2.21
C PHE A 73 1.96 5.10 -2.45
N ASP A 74 2.69 4.81 -1.39
CA ASP A 74 3.75 3.80 -1.32
C ASP A 74 3.15 2.52 -0.75
N VAL A 75 2.68 1.63 -1.64
CA VAL A 75 2.12 0.34 -1.22
C VAL A 75 3.29 -0.60 -0.98
N THR A 76 3.82 -0.58 0.23
CA THR A 76 4.91 -1.47 0.63
C THR A 76 4.44 -2.92 0.62
N GLY A 77 5.25 -3.79 0.01
CA GLY A 77 5.03 -5.23 0.07
C GLY A 77 5.69 -5.87 1.30
N VAL A 78 5.47 -7.18 1.44
CA VAL A 78 5.36 -7.79 2.77
C VAL A 78 6.63 -8.52 3.22
N THR A 79 7.57 -8.81 2.31
CA THR A 79 8.56 -9.88 2.60
C THR A 79 9.98 -9.64 2.13
N THR A 80 10.16 -9.23 0.88
CA THR A 80 11.48 -8.91 0.32
C THR A 80 11.34 -7.72 -0.60
N GLU A 81 12.41 -6.95 -0.77
CA GLU A 81 12.44 -5.79 -1.67
C GLU A 81 13.64 -5.85 -2.60
N VAL A 82 13.43 -5.40 -3.85
CA VAL A 82 14.48 -5.16 -4.83
C VAL A 82 14.34 -3.73 -5.32
N ASP A 83 15.37 -2.92 -5.07
CA ASP A 83 15.43 -1.54 -5.54
C ASP A 83 16.14 -1.45 -6.89
N LEU A 84 15.49 -0.78 -7.84
CA LEU A 84 15.98 -0.49 -9.17
C LEU A 84 15.99 1.02 -9.39
N THR A 85 17.05 1.52 -10.00
CA THR A 85 17.29 2.97 -10.14
C THR A 85 17.57 3.35 -11.58
N PHE A 86 17.51 4.65 -11.88
CA PHE A 86 17.96 5.19 -13.15
C PHE A 86 19.44 4.82 -13.42
N PRO A 87 19.82 4.44 -14.65
CA PRO A 87 19.04 4.45 -15.89
C PRO A 87 18.29 3.15 -16.20
N GLN A 88 18.32 2.16 -15.31
CA GLN A 88 17.68 0.85 -15.55
C GLN A 88 16.15 0.98 -15.62
N ILE A 89 15.60 1.87 -14.80
CA ILE A 89 14.18 2.27 -14.80
C ILE A 89 14.09 3.76 -15.14
N GLN A 90 13.25 4.12 -16.10
CA GLN A 90 13.02 5.52 -16.48
C GLN A 90 11.57 5.96 -16.26
N THR A 91 10.63 5.01 -16.36
CA THR A 91 9.18 5.25 -16.27
C THR A 91 8.52 4.28 -15.30
N GLU A 92 7.27 4.56 -14.90
CA GLU A 92 6.46 3.58 -14.16
C GLU A 92 6.27 2.28 -14.96
N CYS A 93 6.23 2.37 -16.29
CA CYS A 93 6.05 1.20 -17.15
C CYS A 93 7.28 0.28 -17.15
N ASP A 94 8.48 0.83 -17.08
CA ASP A 94 9.70 0.04 -16.89
C ASP A 94 9.67 -0.68 -15.55
N CYS A 95 9.21 0.00 -14.48
CA CYS A 95 9.09 -0.59 -13.15
C CYS A 95 8.14 -1.79 -13.14
N ILE A 96 6.96 -1.62 -13.74
CA ILE A 96 5.97 -2.70 -13.87
C ILE A 96 6.52 -3.84 -14.72
N GLN A 97 7.16 -3.52 -15.85
CA GLN A 97 7.75 -4.51 -16.73
C GLN A 97 8.83 -5.33 -16.01
N GLU A 98 9.63 -4.71 -15.14
CA GLU A 98 10.63 -5.41 -14.35
C GLU A 98 9.99 -6.35 -13.30
N CYS A 99 8.82 -6.01 -12.76
CA CYS A 99 8.05 -6.94 -11.94
C CYS A 99 7.52 -8.13 -12.77
N ILE A 100 6.97 -7.87 -13.97
CA ILE A 100 6.53 -8.90 -14.92
C ILE A 100 7.70 -9.78 -15.38
N ASN A 101 8.92 -9.26 -15.46
CA ASN A 101 10.10 -10.05 -15.78
C ASN A 101 10.53 -10.99 -14.63
N ARG A 102 9.95 -10.81 -13.43
CA ARG A 102 10.30 -11.49 -12.18
C ARG A 102 9.09 -12.11 -11.48
N LEU A 103 8.10 -12.63 -12.22
CA LEU A 103 6.86 -13.19 -11.64
C LEU A 103 7.04 -14.25 -10.54
N GLY A 104 8.19 -14.93 -10.50
CA GLY A 104 8.50 -15.89 -9.43
C GLY A 104 8.82 -15.25 -8.08
N THR A 105 9.16 -13.96 -8.06
CA THR A 105 9.63 -13.25 -6.86
C THR A 105 9.01 -11.86 -6.69
N CYS A 106 8.35 -11.30 -7.71
CA CYS A 106 7.68 -10.02 -7.64
C CYS A 106 6.17 -10.19 -7.70
N ALA A 107 5.47 -9.44 -6.85
CA ALA A 107 4.03 -9.38 -6.84
C ALA A 107 3.47 -7.98 -6.55
N ASN A 108 4.32 -7.01 -6.21
CA ASN A 108 3.95 -5.62 -6.07
C ASN A 108 5.11 -4.72 -6.53
N TYR A 109 4.79 -3.53 -7.02
CA TYR A 109 5.77 -2.52 -7.42
C TYR A 109 5.39 -1.16 -6.85
N VAL A 110 6.40 -0.34 -6.60
CA VAL A 110 6.27 1.06 -6.21
C VAL A 110 7.25 1.88 -7.04
N TRP A 111 6.75 2.84 -7.80
CA TRP A 111 7.55 3.82 -8.55
C TRP A 111 7.36 5.21 -7.93
N LYS A 112 8.40 5.72 -7.26
CA LYS A 112 8.38 6.98 -6.49
C LYS A 112 9.78 7.55 -6.30
N PHE A 113 9.90 8.73 -5.70
CA PHE A 113 11.17 9.17 -5.13
C PHE A 113 11.42 8.45 -3.79
N SER A 114 12.39 7.54 -3.74
CA SER A 114 12.71 6.78 -2.52
C SER A 114 13.88 7.37 -1.72
N THR A 115 14.69 8.26 -2.31
CA THR A 115 15.81 8.92 -1.61
C THR A 115 15.96 10.41 -1.96
N PRO A 116 16.61 11.22 -1.12
CA PRO A 116 16.94 12.62 -1.45
C PRO A 116 17.72 12.78 -2.78
N GLU A 117 18.58 11.83 -3.11
CA GLU A 117 19.34 11.82 -4.38
C GLU A 117 18.41 11.59 -5.58
N SER A 118 17.40 10.73 -5.42
CA SER A 118 16.37 10.51 -6.45
C SER A 118 15.59 11.81 -6.72
N VAL A 119 15.24 12.56 -5.67
CA VAL A 119 14.59 13.88 -5.78
C VAL A 119 15.50 14.87 -6.48
N GLN A 120 16.76 14.98 -6.06
CA GLN A 120 17.72 15.92 -6.62
C GLN A 120 18.01 15.66 -8.10
N SER A 121 18.06 14.39 -8.51
CA SER A 121 18.25 14.00 -9.91
C SER A 121 16.99 14.12 -10.75
N GLY A 122 15.81 14.25 -10.13
CA GLY A 122 14.52 14.24 -10.82
C GLY A 122 14.13 12.86 -11.37
N HIS A 123 14.82 11.79 -10.95
CA HIS A 123 14.56 10.43 -11.38
C HIS A 123 14.00 9.59 -10.24
N ARG A 124 12.77 9.10 -10.42
CA ARG A 124 12.15 8.15 -9.50
C ARG A 124 12.86 6.80 -9.55
N THR A 125 12.73 6.06 -8.47
CA THR A 125 13.20 4.69 -8.30
C THR A 125 12.03 3.73 -8.32
N CYS A 126 12.32 2.45 -8.54
CA CYS A 126 11.35 1.37 -8.52
C CYS A 126 11.72 0.39 -7.42
N THR A 127 10.79 0.11 -6.51
CA THR A 127 10.93 -0.94 -5.51
C THR A 127 9.95 -2.06 -5.85
N LEU A 128 10.48 -3.27 -6.00
CA LEU A 128 9.71 -4.48 -6.27
C LEU A 128 9.59 -5.30 -5.00
N TYR A 129 8.39 -5.78 -4.69
CA TYR A 129 8.16 -6.60 -3.50
C TYR A 129 7.57 -7.97 -3.85
N SER A 130 7.91 -8.97 -3.04
CA SER A 130 7.17 -10.25 -2.99
C SER A 130 5.92 -10.14 -2.10
N ASP A 131 4.78 -10.65 -2.57
CA ASP A 131 3.55 -10.76 -1.77
C ASP A 131 3.51 -12.07 -0.99
N PHE A 132 2.94 -11.99 0.21
CA PHE A 132 2.25 -13.13 0.82
C PHE A 132 0.91 -12.64 1.37
N ASN A 133 -0.17 -13.29 0.94
CA ASN A 133 -1.41 -13.29 1.69
C ASN A 133 -1.21 -14.17 2.94
N LEU A 134 -0.75 -13.56 4.03
CA LEU A 134 -0.71 -14.25 5.32
C LEU A 134 -2.06 -14.09 6.02
N PRO A 135 -2.60 -15.17 6.61
CA PRO A 135 -3.65 -15.05 7.61
C PRO A 135 -3.18 -14.15 8.77
N ALA A 136 -4.15 -13.54 9.47
CA ALA A 136 -3.89 -12.97 10.78
C ALA A 136 -3.21 -14.04 11.67
N ASP A 137 -2.22 -13.62 12.47
CA ASP A 137 -1.43 -14.46 13.39
C ASP A 137 -0.39 -15.40 12.76
N VAL A 138 0.05 -15.14 11.51
CA VAL A 138 1.20 -15.82 10.91
C VAL A 138 2.44 -14.94 10.94
N THR A 139 3.47 -15.39 11.66
CA THR A 139 4.81 -14.79 11.62
C THR A 139 5.67 -15.50 10.59
N LEU A 140 6.13 -14.77 9.58
CA LEU A 140 7.16 -15.27 8.66
C LEU A 140 8.53 -15.30 9.34
N ALA A 141 9.22 -16.42 9.19
CA ALA A 141 10.62 -16.56 9.52
C ALA A 141 11.41 -16.73 8.23
N PHE A 142 12.33 -15.81 7.95
CA PHE A 142 13.21 -15.89 6.79
C PHE A 142 14.58 -16.42 7.21
N ASP A 143 15.08 -17.43 6.50
CA ASP A 143 16.49 -17.80 6.59
C ASP A 143 17.31 -16.86 5.70
N VAL A 144 17.69 -15.72 6.27
CA VAL A 144 18.49 -14.69 5.59
C VAL A 144 19.86 -15.24 5.15
N ASN A 145 20.44 -16.16 5.92
CA ASN A 145 21.78 -16.71 5.64
C ASN A 145 21.74 -17.79 4.54
N GLY A 146 20.60 -18.47 4.37
CA GLY A 146 20.38 -19.46 3.31
C GLY A 146 19.81 -18.89 2.01
N SER A 147 19.43 -17.61 1.99
CA SER A 147 18.75 -16.97 0.85
C SER A 147 19.68 -16.05 0.05
N MET A 148 19.43 -15.92 -1.26
CA MET A 148 20.11 -14.95 -2.12
C MET A 148 19.20 -13.75 -2.37
N ASN A 149 19.76 -12.54 -2.33
CA ASN A 149 19.06 -11.28 -2.64
C ASN A 149 17.86 -10.95 -1.73
N ILE A 150 17.85 -11.43 -0.48
CA ILE A 150 16.85 -11.04 0.53
C ILE A 150 17.51 -10.10 1.54
N GLN A 151 16.88 -8.95 1.78
CA GLN A 151 17.24 -8.05 2.88
C GLN A 151 16.12 -8.04 3.92
N THR A 152 16.51 -7.99 5.20
CA THR A 152 15.55 -7.85 6.29
C THR A 152 15.01 -6.42 6.28
N LEU A 153 13.69 -6.27 6.24
CA LEU A 153 13.04 -4.98 6.39
C LEU A 153 13.37 -4.35 7.76
N SER A 154 13.47 -3.02 7.78
CA SER A 154 13.50 -2.27 9.05
C SER A 154 12.31 -2.67 9.94
N PRO A 155 12.45 -2.77 11.28
CA PRO A 155 11.34 -3.09 12.17
C PRO A 155 10.11 -2.16 12.00
N ASP A 156 10.34 -0.91 11.63
CA ASP A 156 9.27 0.06 11.35
C ASP A 156 8.49 -0.25 10.06
N ASN A 157 9.11 -1.01 9.15
CA ASN A 157 8.51 -1.50 7.90
C ASN A 157 7.96 -2.93 8.08
N ASN A 158 7.78 -3.43 9.31
CA ASN A 158 7.21 -4.75 9.55
C ASN A 158 5.74 -4.79 9.08
N PRO A 159 5.44 -5.50 8.00
CA PRO A 159 4.12 -5.46 7.39
C PRO A 159 3.08 -6.29 8.17
N GLN A 160 3.50 -7.06 9.18
CA GLN A 160 2.59 -7.74 10.11
C GLN A 160 1.93 -6.78 11.12
N ARG A 161 2.46 -5.56 11.29
CA ARG A 161 1.89 -4.56 12.21
C ARG A 161 0.59 -3.95 11.69
N GLY A 162 0.38 -3.98 10.37
CA GLY A 162 -0.71 -3.28 9.69
C GLY A 162 -0.60 -1.75 9.80
N GLY A 163 -1.41 -1.04 9.02
CA GLY A 163 -1.43 0.43 9.01
C GLY A 163 -2.19 1.00 7.82
N LEU A 164 -2.29 2.33 7.76
CA LEU A 164 -2.67 3.02 6.53
C LEU A 164 -1.52 2.88 5.52
N VAL A 165 -1.87 2.83 4.23
CA VAL A 165 -0.86 2.89 3.16
C VAL A 165 -0.15 4.26 3.24
N PRO A 166 1.19 4.30 3.34
CA PRO A 166 1.94 5.55 3.42
C PRO A 166 1.76 6.44 2.18
N GLN A 167 1.76 7.75 2.41
CA GLN A 167 1.81 8.78 1.37
C GLN A 167 3.22 8.80 0.73
N ALA A 168 3.29 8.87 -0.60
CA ALA A 168 4.53 9.15 -1.31
C ALA A 168 4.81 10.66 -1.30
N PHE A 169 6.09 11.03 -1.19
CA PHE A 169 6.55 12.42 -1.13
C PHE A 169 7.65 12.68 -2.16
N LYS A 170 7.79 13.94 -2.58
CA LYS A 170 8.80 14.39 -3.57
C LYS A 170 9.66 15.56 -3.11
N ASP A 171 9.53 16.00 -1.86
CA ASP A 171 10.44 16.98 -1.28
C ASP A 171 11.78 16.34 -0.88
N SER A 172 12.81 17.16 -0.65
CA SER A 172 14.16 16.69 -0.33
C SER A 172 14.25 15.80 0.91
N ASN A 173 13.28 15.91 1.83
CA ASN A 173 13.21 15.10 3.06
C ASN A 173 12.15 14.00 2.97
N LEU A 174 11.47 13.86 1.82
CA LEU A 174 10.42 12.87 1.56
C LEU A 174 9.33 12.84 2.66
N SER A 175 8.79 14.00 3.03
CA SER A 175 7.96 14.11 4.25
C SER A 175 6.81 15.11 4.23
N THR A 176 6.79 16.07 3.29
CA THR A 176 5.87 17.21 3.34
C THR A 176 5.13 17.47 2.03
N GLU A 177 5.78 17.32 0.88
CA GLU A 177 5.15 17.56 -0.42
C GLU A 177 4.73 16.23 -1.06
N ALA A 178 3.43 15.99 -1.15
CA ALA A 178 2.87 14.78 -1.73
C ALA A 178 3.28 14.59 -3.21
N ASP A 179 3.69 13.37 -3.55
CA ASP A 179 4.01 12.97 -4.92
C ASP A 179 2.82 12.30 -5.59
N HIS A 180 1.87 13.07 -6.13
CA HIS A 180 0.68 12.51 -6.78
C HIS A 180 0.97 11.65 -8.03
N ASP A 181 2.17 11.74 -8.59
CA ASP A 181 2.56 10.97 -9.77
C ASP A 181 3.18 9.61 -9.41
N ALA A 182 3.52 9.37 -8.14
CA ALA A 182 3.97 8.06 -7.69
C ALA A 182 2.92 7.00 -8.01
N VAL A 183 3.35 5.80 -8.41
CA VAL A 183 2.45 4.71 -8.81
C VAL A 183 2.83 3.44 -8.06
N SER A 184 1.83 2.81 -7.44
CA SER A 184 2.00 1.51 -6.80
C SER A 184 0.89 0.57 -7.21
N GLY A 185 1.18 -0.72 -7.31
CA GLY A 185 0.17 -1.71 -7.67
C GLY A 185 0.64 -3.16 -7.59
N PRO A 186 -0.31 -4.10 -7.56
CA PRO A 186 0.00 -5.50 -7.64
C PRO A 186 0.42 -5.92 -9.06
N VAL A 187 1.17 -7.02 -9.14
CA VAL A 187 1.34 -7.85 -10.34
C VAL A 187 1.10 -9.30 -9.93
N TRP A 188 0.12 -9.95 -10.52
CA TRP A 188 -0.25 -11.33 -10.18
C TRP A 188 -0.03 -12.24 -11.38
N ALA A 189 0.83 -13.24 -11.22
CA ALA A 189 0.84 -14.41 -12.09
C ALA A 189 -0.28 -15.36 -11.65
N LEU A 190 -1.29 -15.54 -12.50
CA LEU A 190 -2.42 -16.41 -12.24
C LEU A 190 -2.08 -17.86 -12.56
N ALA A 191 -2.84 -18.79 -11.99
CA ALA A 191 -2.61 -20.23 -12.15
C ALA A 191 -2.76 -20.72 -13.60
N ASP A 192 -3.47 -19.98 -14.45
CA ASP A 192 -3.63 -20.25 -15.88
C ASP A 192 -2.46 -19.68 -16.73
N GLY A 193 -1.48 -19.05 -16.09
CA GLY A 193 -0.32 -18.44 -16.73
C GLY A 193 -0.55 -17.02 -17.24
N SER A 194 -1.75 -16.45 -17.08
CA SER A 194 -2.00 -15.04 -17.37
C SER A 194 -1.42 -14.13 -16.27
N VAL A 195 -1.17 -12.87 -16.62
CA VAL A 195 -0.61 -11.87 -15.71
C VAL A 195 -1.60 -10.73 -15.57
N GLN A 196 -1.93 -10.36 -14.34
CA GLN A 196 -2.75 -9.20 -14.04
C GLN A 196 -1.96 -8.12 -13.31
N CYS A 197 -2.34 -6.90 -13.63
CA CYS A 197 -2.17 -5.70 -12.83
C CYS A 197 -3.41 -4.85 -13.17
#